data_AF-A0A249NT01-F1
#
_entry.id   AF-A0A249NT01-F1
#
_cell.length_a   1.000
_cell.length_b   1.000
_cell.length_c   1.000
_cell.angle_alpha   90.00
_cell.angle_beta   90.00
_cell.angle_gamma   90.00
#
_symmetry.space_group_name_H-M   'P 1'
#
loop_
_entity.id
_entity.type
_entity.pdbx_description
1 polymer ?
#
loop_
_entity_poly.entity_id
_entity_poly.type
_entity_poly.pdbx_seq_one_letter_code
_entity_poly.pdbx_strand_id
1 'polypeptide(L)'
;MNYPDRPGTYTDSLRARILDVAEEHFHRIGHQKTSMADIATELGMSRANIYRFFPSKDAISESVCGRILSRASDVAVAIASRNVPALEKLEQILSAVHHHNKMQLTGEKRMHALVATAAREDWPVIKAHEERMMTILEAIVREGKEADEFEVEDPAETACAVNTAFTPFFHPILIEHSVRRGEDTEAALREQFRFIQKALGQRLKGSGLFEECTNLSVYVARGEAWPAYKRAFDAQLAVFTAASSG
;
A
#
# COMPACT_ATOMS: atom_id res chain seq x y z
N MET A 1 6.98 2.51 47.31
CA MET A 1 6.19 3.76 47.34
C MET A 1 5.58 3.94 45.96
N ASN A 2 4.34 3.47 45.77
CA ASN A 2 3.64 3.56 44.48
C ASN A 2 3.16 5.01 44.32
N TYR A 3 3.69 5.71 43.33
CA TYR A 3 3.16 7.01 42.95
C TYR A 3 1.79 6.79 42.30
N PRO A 4 0.72 7.49 42.69
CA PRO A 4 -0.55 7.38 41.99
C PRO A 4 -0.33 7.82 40.54
N ASP A 5 -0.81 7.00 39.60
CA ASP A 5 -0.82 7.30 38.17
C ASP A 5 -1.34 8.73 37.94
N ARG A 6 -0.65 9.51 37.10
CA ARG A 6 -1.10 10.86 36.75
C ARG A 6 -2.50 10.75 36.13
N PRO A 7 -3.44 11.66 36.41
CA PRO A 7 -4.82 11.53 35.94
C PRO A 7 -4.96 11.31 34.43
N GLY A 8 -4.02 11.83 33.61
CA GLY A 8 -3.94 11.54 32.17
C GLY A 8 -3.51 10.11 31.82
N THR A 9 -2.54 9.53 32.52
CA THR A 9 -2.03 8.16 32.25
C THR A 9 -3.07 7.10 32.62
N TYR A 10 -3.84 7.32 33.68
CA TYR A 10 -4.95 6.46 34.07
C TYR A 10 -6.13 6.51 33.07
N THR A 11 -6.53 7.71 32.61
CA THR A 11 -7.63 7.83 31.62
C THR A 11 -7.25 7.27 30.26
N ASP A 12 -6.00 7.48 29.82
CA ASP A 12 -5.52 6.92 28.55
C ASP A 12 -5.40 5.39 28.62
N SER A 13 -4.92 4.87 29.76
CA SER A 13 -4.90 3.43 30.04
C SER A 13 -6.31 2.84 30.04
N LEU A 14 -7.29 3.51 30.66
CA LEU A 14 -8.65 3.00 30.71
C LEU A 14 -9.34 3.06 29.33
N ARG A 15 -9.15 4.14 28.57
CA ARG A 15 -9.64 4.23 27.19
C ARG A 15 -9.06 3.11 26.33
N ALA A 16 -7.77 2.79 26.49
CA ALA A 16 -7.14 1.67 25.80
C ALA A 16 -7.75 0.32 26.19
N ARG A 17 -7.96 0.06 27.49
CA ARG A 17 -8.62 -1.15 27.99
C ARG A 17 -10.03 -1.35 27.45
N ILE A 18 -10.80 -0.26 27.33
CA ILE A 18 -12.14 -0.32 26.72
C ILE A 18 -12.06 -0.78 25.27
N LEU A 19 -11.10 -0.26 24.51
CA LEU A 19 -10.90 -0.66 23.13
C LEU A 19 -10.38 -2.11 23.02
N ASP A 20 -9.52 -2.57 23.92
CA ASP A 20 -9.02 -3.95 23.93
C ASP A 20 -10.18 -4.95 24.11
N VAL A 21 -11.05 -4.70 25.09
CA VAL A 21 -12.25 -5.51 25.33
C VAL A 21 -13.23 -5.43 24.15
N ALA A 22 -13.46 -4.23 23.62
CA ALA A 22 -14.35 -4.06 22.47
C ALA A 22 -13.83 -4.83 21.24
N GLU A 23 -12.53 -4.75 20.97
CA GLU A 23 -11.88 -5.46 19.88
C GLU A 23 -12.02 -6.98 20.03
N GLU A 24 -11.82 -7.52 21.24
CA GLU A 24 -12.04 -8.95 21.54
C GLU A 24 -13.50 -9.36 21.28
N HIS A 25 -14.47 -8.57 21.74
CA HIS A 25 -15.88 -8.83 21.47
C HIS A 25 -16.20 -8.77 19.98
N PHE A 26 -15.63 -7.82 19.23
CA PHE A 26 -15.83 -7.72 17.79
C PHE A 26 -15.26 -8.95 17.07
N HIS A 27 -14.11 -9.43 17.52
CA HIS A 27 -13.51 -10.67 17.01
C HIS A 27 -14.39 -11.89 17.34
N ARG A 28 -14.95 -11.98 18.56
CA ARG A 28 -15.70 -13.15 19.05
C ARG A 28 -17.16 -13.23 18.60
N ILE A 29 -17.87 -12.12 18.46
CA ILE A 29 -19.30 -12.10 18.12
C ILE A 29 -19.67 -11.10 17.02
N GLY A 30 -18.75 -10.22 16.63
CA GLY A 30 -18.96 -9.21 15.59
C GLY A 30 -19.39 -7.86 16.16
N HIS A 31 -18.98 -6.77 15.50
CA HIS A 31 -19.26 -5.41 15.95
C HIS A 31 -20.76 -5.11 16.04
N GLN A 32 -21.59 -5.64 15.13
CA GLN A 32 -23.04 -5.41 15.16
C GLN A 32 -23.75 -6.04 16.36
N LYS A 33 -23.22 -7.16 16.89
CA LYS A 33 -23.81 -7.87 18.03
C LYS A 33 -23.27 -7.43 19.39
N THR A 34 -22.25 -6.58 19.40
CA THR A 34 -21.61 -6.11 20.63
C THR A 34 -22.28 -4.82 21.09
N SER A 35 -22.69 -4.79 22.36
CA SER A 35 -23.30 -3.62 22.99
C SER A 35 -22.35 -2.95 23.99
N MET A 36 -22.66 -1.70 24.35
CA MET A 36 -21.99 -0.99 25.44
C MET A 36 -22.15 -1.71 26.78
N ALA A 37 -23.23 -2.46 26.97
CA ALA A 37 -23.48 -3.24 28.18
C ALA A 37 -22.54 -4.44 28.29
N ASP A 38 -22.27 -5.12 27.17
CA ASP A 38 -21.36 -6.26 27.13
C ASP A 38 -19.94 -5.83 27.53
N ILE A 39 -19.46 -4.73 26.92
CA ILE A 39 -18.14 -4.15 27.21
C ILE A 39 -18.04 -3.71 28.68
N ALA A 40 -19.08 -3.04 29.20
CA ALA A 40 -19.11 -2.61 30.60
C ALA A 40 -19.09 -3.80 31.57
N THR A 41 -19.83 -4.86 31.25
CA THR A 41 -19.92 -6.08 32.06
C THR A 41 -18.57 -6.78 32.13
N GLU A 42 -17.90 -6.98 31.00
CA GLU A 42 -16.56 -7.61 30.94
C GLU A 42 -15.51 -6.82 31.74
N LEU A 43 -15.61 -5.48 31.72
CA LEU A 43 -14.70 -4.62 32.48
C LEU A 43 -15.06 -4.47 33.97
N GLY A 44 -16.19 -5.02 34.43
CA GLY A 44 -16.70 -4.81 35.78
C GLY A 44 -17.08 -3.35 36.07
N MET A 45 -17.52 -2.61 35.04
CA MET A 45 -17.83 -1.18 35.10
C MET A 45 -19.30 -0.90 34.87
N SER A 46 -19.76 0.28 35.30
CA SER A 46 -21.08 0.78 34.91
C SER A 46 -21.06 1.26 33.46
N ARG A 47 -22.19 1.12 32.75
CA ARG A 47 -22.35 1.68 31.39
C ARG A 47 -22.03 3.18 31.35
N ALA A 48 -22.46 3.92 32.37
CA ALA A 48 -22.20 5.36 32.50
C ALA A 48 -20.70 5.68 32.48
N ASN A 49 -19.85 4.83 33.07
CA ASN A 49 -18.40 5.02 33.03
C ASN A 49 -17.86 4.85 31.60
N ILE A 50 -18.36 3.89 30.81
CA ILE A 50 -17.96 3.72 29.40
C ILE A 50 -18.37 4.94 28.57
N TYR A 51 -19.60 5.44 28.76
CA TYR A 51 -20.09 6.62 28.04
C TYR A 51 -19.26 7.90 28.29
N ARG A 52 -18.53 7.97 29.41
CA ARG A 52 -17.59 9.06 29.69
C ARG A 52 -16.38 9.08 28.75
N PHE A 53 -15.97 7.91 28.23
CA PHE A 53 -14.84 7.77 27.32
C PHE A 53 -15.26 7.71 25.85
N PHE A 54 -16.43 7.12 25.58
CA PHE A 54 -16.96 6.95 24.24
C PHE A 54 -18.45 7.33 24.22
N PRO A 55 -18.84 8.37 23.46
CA PRO A 55 -20.23 8.84 23.45
C PRO A 55 -21.19 7.82 22.84
N SER A 56 -20.70 6.90 22.00
CA SER A 56 -21.49 5.87 21.35
C SER A 56 -20.69 4.60 21.08
N LYS A 57 -21.40 3.53 20.75
CA LYS A 57 -20.80 2.28 20.24
C LYS A 57 -20.14 2.48 18.87
N ASP A 58 -20.60 3.45 18.09
CA ASP A 58 -19.98 3.78 16.80
C ASP A 58 -18.63 4.47 17.01
N ALA A 59 -18.49 5.34 18.01
CA ALA A 59 -17.20 5.93 18.37
C ALA A 59 -16.16 4.88 18.82
N ILE A 60 -16.62 3.81 19.50
CA ILE A 60 -15.77 2.64 19.80
C ILE A 60 -15.43 1.91 18.50
N SER A 61 -16.42 1.66 17.64
CA SER A 61 -16.23 0.94 16.39
C SER A 61 -15.24 1.63 15.46
N GLU A 62 -15.34 2.95 15.32
CA GLU A 62 -14.41 3.79 14.57
C GLU A 62 -13.00 3.74 15.17
N SER A 63 -12.88 3.83 16.50
CA SER A 63 -11.58 3.73 17.18
C SER A 63 -10.92 2.35 17.04
N VAL A 64 -11.70 1.27 17.11
CA VAL A 64 -11.20 -0.09 16.86
C VAL A 64 -10.80 -0.26 15.38
N CYS A 65 -11.61 0.23 14.45
CA CYS A 65 -11.28 0.25 13.02
C CYS A 65 -9.95 1.00 12.78
N GLY A 66 -9.76 2.15 13.42
CA GLY A 66 -8.52 2.91 13.35
C GLY A 66 -7.29 2.16 13.87
N ARG A 67 -7.43 1.36 14.94
CA ARG A 67 -6.32 0.51 15.41
C ARG A 67 -5.93 -0.55 14.39
N ILE A 68 -6.91 -1.17 13.73
CA ILE A 68 -6.67 -2.18 12.68
C ILE A 68 -5.92 -1.55 11.51
N LEU A 69 -6.43 -0.43 10.99
CA LEU A 69 -5.82 0.29 9.87
C LEU A 69 -4.44 0.86 10.22
N SER A 70 -4.24 1.32 11.46
CA SER A 70 -2.93 1.82 11.92
C SER A 70 -1.88 0.72 11.93
N ARG A 71 -2.21 -0.50 12.37
CA ARG A 71 -1.28 -1.65 12.31
C ARG A 71 -0.82 -1.93 10.88
N ALA A 72 -1.71 -1.81 9.90
CA ALA A 72 -1.34 -1.96 8.49
C ALA A 72 -0.40 -0.84 8.01
N SER A 73 -0.68 0.42 8.40
CA SER A 73 0.20 1.54 8.10
C SER A 73 1.56 1.44 8.81
N ASP A 74 1.63 0.91 10.03
CA ASP A 74 2.89 0.73 10.77
C ASP A 74 3.84 -0.23 10.04
N VAL A 75 3.29 -1.31 9.45
CA VAL A 75 4.06 -2.22 8.59
C VAL A 75 4.59 -1.49 7.35
N ALA A 76 3.76 -0.67 6.70
CA ALA A 76 4.17 0.12 5.54
C ALA A 76 5.29 1.12 5.89
N VAL A 77 5.18 1.82 7.03
CA VAL A 77 6.23 2.72 7.55
C VAL A 77 7.53 1.97 7.82
N ALA A 78 7.44 0.79 8.45
CA ALA A 78 8.61 -0.02 8.76
C ALA A 78 9.33 -0.49 7.48
N ILE A 79 8.60 -0.83 6.42
CA ILE A 79 9.18 -1.20 5.12
C ILE A 79 9.80 0.02 4.44
N ALA A 80 9.10 1.16 4.41
CA ALA A 80 9.58 2.40 3.82
C ALA A 80 10.90 2.88 4.45
N SER A 81 11.08 2.62 5.75
CA SER A 81 12.27 3.00 6.51
C SER A 81 13.48 2.07 6.30
N ARG A 82 13.35 0.98 5.54
CA ARG A 82 14.47 0.06 5.28
C ARG A 82 15.48 0.70 4.33
N ASN A 83 16.75 0.33 4.49
CA ASN A 83 17.81 0.75 3.56
C ASN A 83 17.96 -0.28 2.42
N VAL A 84 16.94 -0.36 1.57
CA VAL A 84 16.86 -1.21 0.37
C VAL A 84 16.35 -0.38 -0.80
N PRO A 85 16.55 -0.79 -2.07
CA PRO A 85 16.08 -0.05 -3.24
C PRO A 85 14.59 0.32 -3.17
N ALA A 86 14.22 1.49 -3.70
CA ALA A 86 12.84 1.99 -3.67
C ALA A 86 11.86 1.03 -4.34
N LEU A 87 12.28 0.36 -5.42
CA LEU A 87 11.45 -0.66 -6.07
C LEU A 87 11.13 -1.84 -5.14
N GLU A 88 12.13 -2.29 -4.37
CA GLU A 88 11.96 -3.39 -3.42
C GLU A 88 11.02 -2.98 -2.29
N LYS A 89 11.12 -1.75 -1.78
CA LYS A 89 10.17 -1.20 -0.81
C LYS A 89 8.74 -1.21 -1.36
N LEU A 90 8.57 -0.78 -2.62
CA LEU A 90 7.27 -0.74 -3.27
C LEU A 90 6.67 -2.16 -3.38
N GLU A 91 7.44 -3.14 -3.87
CA GLU A 91 7.01 -4.53 -3.95
C GLU A 91 6.61 -5.10 -2.58
N GLN A 92 7.42 -4.83 -1.55
CA GLN A 92 7.21 -5.31 -0.20
C GLN A 92 5.94 -4.70 0.42
N ILE A 93 5.69 -3.40 0.26
CA ILE A 93 4.47 -2.76 0.77
C ILE A 93 3.23 -3.33 0.08
N LEU A 94 3.23 -3.38 -1.26
CA LEU A 94 2.07 -3.87 -2.02
C LEU A 94 1.75 -5.33 -1.64
N SER A 95 2.78 -6.16 -1.51
CA SER A 95 2.63 -7.56 -1.08
C SER A 95 2.16 -7.68 0.37
N ALA A 96 2.72 -6.89 1.29
CA ALA A 96 2.35 -6.91 2.71
C ALA A 96 0.91 -6.46 2.95
N VAL A 97 0.47 -5.39 2.29
CA VAL A 97 -0.92 -4.90 2.38
C VAL A 97 -1.88 -5.93 1.82
N HIS A 98 -1.58 -6.52 0.65
CA HIS A 98 -2.41 -7.58 0.08
C HIS A 98 -2.52 -8.79 1.01
N HIS A 99 -1.39 -9.27 1.54
CA HIS A 99 -1.36 -10.40 2.46
C HIS A 99 -2.15 -10.12 3.74
N HIS A 100 -1.98 -8.94 4.34
CA HIS A 100 -2.71 -8.52 5.53
C HIS A 100 -4.22 -8.54 5.28
N ASN A 101 -4.68 -7.97 4.16
CA ASN A 101 -6.11 -7.93 3.81
C ASN A 101 -6.68 -9.34 3.55
N LYS A 102 -5.91 -10.21 2.89
CA LYS A 102 -6.30 -11.61 2.65
C LYS A 102 -6.38 -12.42 3.95
N MET A 103 -5.44 -12.22 4.88
CA MET A 103 -5.46 -12.84 6.21
C MET A 103 -6.66 -12.38 7.03
N GLN A 104 -6.96 -11.07 7.04
CA GLN A 104 -8.16 -10.51 7.68
C GLN A 104 -9.45 -11.15 7.13
N LEU A 105 -9.53 -11.30 5.80
CA LEU A 105 -10.71 -11.89 5.16
C LEU A 105 -10.90 -13.38 5.50
N THR A 106 -9.82 -14.14 5.62
CA THR A 106 -9.88 -15.61 5.79
C THR A 106 -9.93 -16.03 7.27
N GLY A 107 -9.08 -15.43 8.11
CA GLY A 107 -8.97 -15.73 9.54
C GLY A 107 -9.82 -14.84 10.45
N GLU A 108 -10.15 -13.61 10.04
CA GLU A 108 -10.81 -12.61 10.90
C GLU A 108 -12.03 -11.96 10.25
N LYS A 109 -12.90 -12.77 9.64
CA LYS A 109 -14.09 -12.32 8.87
C LYS A 109 -14.91 -11.19 9.52
N ARG A 110 -15.00 -11.18 10.86
CA ARG A 110 -15.75 -10.16 11.61
C ARG A 110 -15.03 -8.81 11.69
N MET A 111 -13.70 -8.82 11.75
CA MET A 111 -12.88 -7.61 11.71
C MET A 111 -12.84 -7.04 10.29
N HIS A 112 -12.71 -7.92 9.28
CA HIS A 112 -12.90 -7.53 7.88
C HIS A 112 -14.26 -6.87 7.65
N ALA A 113 -15.35 -7.45 8.19
CA ALA A 113 -16.69 -6.86 8.09
C ALA A 113 -16.79 -5.45 8.72
N LEU A 114 -16.07 -5.18 9.82
CA LEU A 114 -16.00 -3.83 10.40
C LEU A 114 -15.32 -2.85 9.43
N VAL A 115 -14.18 -3.22 8.86
CA VAL A 115 -13.45 -2.38 7.90
C VAL A 115 -14.28 -2.17 6.61
N ALA A 116 -14.95 -3.20 6.12
CA ALA A 116 -15.83 -3.11 4.96
C ALA A 116 -17.06 -2.21 5.22
N THR A 117 -17.61 -2.22 6.44
CA THR A 117 -18.65 -1.27 6.85
C THR A 117 -18.10 0.15 6.90
N ALA A 118 -16.96 0.36 7.55
CA ALA A 118 -16.33 1.68 7.64
C ALA A 118 -16.03 2.27 6.24
N ALA A 119 -15.57 1.45 5.30
CA ALA A 119 -15.34 1.87 3.92
C ALA A 119 -16.63 2.21 3.16
N ARG A 120 -17.71 1.43 3.38
CA ARG A 120 -19.00 1.69 2.72
C ARG A 120 -19.71 2.95 3.23
N GLU A 121 -19.50 3.26 4.50
CA GLU A 121 -20.11 4.40 5.19
C GLU A 121 -19.19 5.63 5.25
N ASP A 122 -18.07 5.60 4.52
CA ASP A 122 -17.11 6.71 4.41
C ASP A 122 -16.61 7.23 5.77
N TRP A 123 -16.31 6.33 6.70
CA TRP A 123 -15.85 6.71 8.02
C TRP A 123 -14.53 7.51 7.92
N PRO A 124 -14.36 8.61 8.70
CA PRO A 124 -13.17 9.46 8.63
C PRO A 124 -11.84 8.70 8.78
N VAL A 125 -11.86 7.60 9.54
CA VAL A 125 -10.70 6.76 9.78
C VAL A 125 -10.17 6.03 8.53
N ILE A 126 -11.05 5.73 7.56
CA ILE A 126 -10.66 5.13 6.28
C ILE A 126 -9.89 6.15 5.44
N LYS A 127 -10.45 7.35 5.31
CA LYS A 127 -9.81 8.47 4.60
C LYS A 127 -8.44 8.80 5.20
N ALA A 128 -8.34 8.88 6.53
CA ALA A 128 -7.08 9.14 7.20
C ALA A 128 -6.02 8.02 6.96
N HIS A 129 -6.47 6.77 6.81
CA HIS A 129 -5.58 5.66 6.45
C HIS A 129 -5.13 5.76 4.98
N GLU A 130 -6.04 6.07 4.06
CA GLU A 130 -5.71 6.26 2.63
C GLU A 130 -4.71 7.40 2.42
N GLU A 131 -4.92 8.55 3.06
CA GLU A 131 -4.00 9.70 3.01
C GLU A 131 -2.60 9.33 3.55
N ARG A 132 -2.55 8.56 4.64
CA ARG A 132 -1.29 8.09 5.23
C ARG A 132 -0.56 7.11 4.30
N MET A 133 -1.27 6.15 3.72
CA MET A 133 -0.70 5.19 2.76
C MET A 133 -0.20 5.90 1.50
N MET A 134 -0.96 6.88 0.99
CA MET A 134 -0.53 7.70 -0.15
C MET A 134 0.75 8.46 0.15
N THR A 135 0.85 9.07 1.33
CA THR A 135 2.07 9.78 1.78
C THR A 135 3.29 8.86 1.79
N ILE A 136 3.12 7.60 2.23
CA ILE A 136 4.20 6.60 2.24
C ILE A 136 4.60 6.19 0.81
N LEU A 137 3.62 5.93 -0.06
CA LEU A 137 3.88 5.58 -1.46
C LEU A 137 4.60 6.71 -2.19
N GLU A 138 4.15 7.95 -2.03
CA GLU A 138 4.78 9.13 -2.59
C GLU A 138 6.22 9.32 -2.09
N ALA A 139 6.48 9.06 -0.80
CA ALA A 139 7.83 9.10 -0.26
C ALA A 139 8.76 8.09 -0.95
N ILE A 140 8.30 6.86 -1.18
CA ILE A 140 9.08 5.81 -1.87
C ILE A 140 9.32 6.16 -3.34
N VAL A 141 8.30 6.66 -4.04
CA VAL A 141 8.45 7.07 -5.45
C VAL A 141 9.43 8.22 -5.57
N ARG A 142 9.36 9.20 -4.67
CA ARG A 142 10.32 10.31 -4.62
C ARG A 142 11.73 9.82 -4.35
N GLU A 143 11.91 8.93 -3.38
CA GLU A 143 13.21 8.33 -3.08
C GLU A 143 13.78 7.62 -4.32
N GLY A 144 12.98 6.82 -5.02
CA GLY A 144 13.41 6.14 -6.24
C GLY A 144 13.74 7.10 -7.37
N LYS A 145 13.04 8.23 -7.49
CA LYS A 145 13.40 9.30 -8.43
C LYS A 145 14.73 9.96 -8.06
N GLU A 146 14.92 10.32 -6.79
CA GLU A 146 16.15 10.96 -6.29
C GLU A 146 17.37 10.04 -6.40
N ALA A 147 17.16 8.72 -6.31
CA ALA A 147 18.18 7.69 -6.47
C ALA A 147 18.41 7.24 -7.93
N ASP A 148 17.76 7.88 -8.92
CA ASP A 148 17.76 7.49 -10.34
C ASP A 148 17.32 6.03 -10.59
N GLU A 149 16.54 5.44 -9.67
CA GLU A 149 15.92 4.12 -9.84
C GLU A 149 14.65 4.16 -10.69
N PHE A 150 13.92 5.29 -10.65
CA PHE A 150 12.67 5.51 -11.40
C PHE A 150 12.78 6.72 -12.33
N GLU A 151 12.28 6.57 -13.56
CA GLU A 151 12.12 7.67 -14.51
C GLU A 151 10.73 8.29 -14.34
N VAL A 152 10.62 9.24 -13.39
CA VAL A 152 9.35 9.83 -12.96
C VAL A 152 9.41 11.36 -13.00
N GLU A 153 8.45 11.98 -13.67
CA GLU A 153 8.30 13.44 -13.70
C GLU A 153 7.71 13.96 -12.38
N ASP A 154 6.52 13.49 -11.99
CA ASP A 154 5.85 13.86 -10.74
C ASP A 154 5.67 12.64 -9.82
N PRO A 155 6.37 12.60 -8.66
CA PRO A 155 6.22 11.52 -7.68
C PRO A 155 4.81 11.37 -7.11
N ALA A 156 4.06 12.46 -6.93
CA ALA A 156 2.72 12.42 -6.35
C ALA A 156 1.71 11.84 -7.35
N GLU A 157 1.76 12.28 -8.61
CA GLU A 157 0.91 11.69 -9.67
C GLU A 157 1.23 10.21 -9.89
N THR A 158 2.51 9.85 -9.87
CA THR A 158 2.94 8.46 -10.02
C THR A 158 2.49 7.58 -8.85
N ALA A 159 2.62 8.07 -7.61
CA ALA A 159 2.10 7.35 -6.44
C ALA A 159 0.58 7.16 -6.51
N CYS A 160 -0.15 8.18 -6.97
CA CYS A 160 -1.59 8.09 -7.22
C CYS A 160 -1.93 7.04 -8.28
N ALA A 161 -1.17 7.01 -9.39
CA ALA A 161 -1.34 6.01 -10.45
C ALA A 161 -1.07 4.58 -9.96
N VAL A 162 0.03 4.39 -9.20
CA VAL A 162 0.35 3.10 -8.57
C VAL A 162 -0.79 2.68 -7.63
N ASN A 163 -1.19 3.54 -6.70
CA ASN A 163 -2.28 3.24 -5.77
C ASN A 163 -3.57 2.85 -6.51
N THR A 164 -3.96 3.66 -7.51
CA THR A 164 -5.14 3.41 -8.34
C THR A 164 -5.07 2.04 -9.00
N ALA A 165 -3.94 1.71 -9.62
CA ALA A 165 -3.74 0.45 -10.31
C ALA A 165 -3.89 -0.75 -9.35
N PHE A 166 -3.39 -0.65 -8.12
CA PHE A 166 -3.44 -1.75 -7.15
C PHE A 166 -4.68 -1.73 -6.23
N THR A 167 -5.59 -0.76 -6.35
CA THR A 167 -6.87 -0.71 -5.62
C THR A 167 -7.59 -2.06 -5.54
N PRO A 168 -7.70 -2.88 -6.62
CA PRO A 168 -8.36 -4.19 -6.56
C PRO A 168 -7.78 -5.17 -5.54
N PHE A 169 -6.49 -5.04 -5.19
CA PHE A 169 -5.82 -5.93 -4.25
C PHE A 169 -5.86 -5.44 -2.79
N PHE A 170 -6.26 -4.19 -2.57
CA PHE A 170 -6.22 -3.54 -1.27
C PHE A 170 -7.60 -3.16 -0.74
N HIS A 171 -8.52 -2.80 -1.63
CA HIS A 171 -9.84 -2.35 -1.21
C HIS A 171 -10.64 -3.52 -0.62
N PRO A 172 -11.19 -3.40 0.60
CA PRO A 172 -11.76 -4.52 1.35
C PRO A 172 -12.93 -5.20 0.62
N ILE A 173 -13.70 -4.45 -0.16
CA ILE A 173 -14.81 -4.98 -0.97
C ILE A 173 -14.31 -5.69 -2.24
N LEU A 174 -13.27 -5.17 -2.89
CA LEU A 174 -12.77 -5.73 -4.15
C LEU A 174 -11.99 -7.02 -3.91
N ILE A 175 -11.16 -7.06 -2.87
CA ILE A 175 -10.44 -8.27 -2.51
C ILE A 175 -11.40 -9.40 -2.09
N GLU A 176 -12.49 -9.07 -1.38
CA GLU A 176 -13.54 -10.04 -1.04
C GLU A 176 -14.21 -10.59 -2.30
N HIS A 177 -14.44 -9.74 -3.29
CA HIS A 177 -15.01 -10.15 -4.58
C HIS A 177 -14.08 -11.09 -5.36
N SER A 178 -12.79 -10.76 -5.47
CA SER A 178 -11.80 -11.60 -6.13
C SER A 178 -11.61 -12.96 -5.44
N VAL A 179 -11.52 -12.97 -4.10
CA VAL A 179 -11.41 -14.21 -3.33
C VAL A 179 -12.66 -15.08 -3.47
N ARG A 180 -13.86 -14.49 -3.48
CA ARG A 180 -15.11 -15.24 -3.73
C ARG A 180 -15.17 -15.90 -5.09
N ARG A 181 -14.52 -15.32 -6.10
CA ARG A 181 -14.42 -15.88 -7.46
C ARG A 181 -13.33 -16.94 -7.61
N GLY A 182 -12.53 -17.18 -6.57
CA GLY A 182 -11.40 -18.11 -6.63
C GLY A 182 -10.24 -17.61 -7.50
N GLU A 183 -10.13 -16.29 -7.69
CA GLU A 183 -9.03 -15.68 -8.45
C GLU A 183 -7.71 -15.84 -7.68
N ASP A 184 -6.62 -16.14 -8.40
CA ASP A 184 -5.27 -16.11 -7.83
C ASP A 184 -4.79 -14.66 -7.72
N THR A 185 -5.23 -13.99 -6.66
CA THR A 185 -4.92 -12.58 -6.40
C THR A 185 -3.43 -12.31 -6.20
N GLU A 186 -2.66 -13.32 -5.78
CA GLU A 186 -1.21 -13.19 -5.61
C GLU A 186 -0.48 -13.25 -6.95
N ALA A 187 -0.88 -14.16 -7.84
CA ALA A 187 -0.38 -14.18 -9.21
C ALA A 187 -0.72 -12.87 -9.95
N ALA A 188 -1.98 -12.42 -9.86
CA ALA A 188 -2.43 -11.18 -10.48
C ALA A 188 -1.68 -9.94 -9.94
N LEU A 189 -1.45 -9.85 -8.63
CA LEU A 189 -0.66 -8.77 -8.03
C LEU A 189 0.77 -8.76 -8.58
N ARG A 190 1.43 -9.91 -8.66
CA ARG A 190 2.80 -10.02 -9.19
C ARG A 190 2.86 -9.62 -10.66
N GLU A 191 1.89 -10.04 -11.48
CA GLU A 191 1.83 -9.67 -12.89
C GLU A 191 1.65 -8.17 -13.07
N GLN A 192 0.75 -7.56 -12.30
CA GLN A 192 0.53 -6.12 -12.32
C GLN A 192 1.74 -5.34 -11.83
N PHE A 193 2.44 -5.84 -10.80
CA PHE A 193 3.69 -5.26 -10.35
C PHE A 193 4.78 -5.31 -11.42
N ARG A 194 4.97 -6.44 -12.11
CA ARG A 194 5.91 -6.52 -13.24
C ARG A 194 5.59 -5.53 -14.36
N PHE A 195 4.30 -5.28 -14.62
CA PHE A 195 3.89 -4.30 -15.62
C PHE A 195 4.25 -2.87 -15.18
N ILE A 196 3.90 -2.50 -13.95
CA ILE A 196 4.17 -1.17 -13.40
C ILE A 196 5.67 -0.93 -13.22
N GLN A 197 6.44 -1.94 -12.82
CA GLN A 197 7.90 -1.84 -12.73
C GLN A 197 8.53 -1.42 -14.06
N LYS A 198 8.02 -1.90 -15.20
CA LYS A 198 8.49 -1.48 -16.53
C LYS A 198 8.10 -0.02 -16.82
N ALA A 199 6.90 0.38 -16.42
CA ALA A 199 6.39 1.74 -16.63
C ALA A 199 7.08 2.78 -15.75
N LEU A 200 7.54 2.41 -14.55
CA LEU A 200 8.36 3.26 -13.69
C LEU A 200 9.74 3.55 -14.28
N GLY A 201 10.07 2.97 -15.43
CA GLY A 201 11.31 3.22 -16.14
C GLY A 201 12.49 2.90 -15.24
N GLN A 202 12.76 1.62 -15.01
CA GLN A 202 14.11 1.29 -14.57
C GLN A 202 15.02 1.80 -15.68
N ARG A 203 15.77 2.88 -15.37
CA ARG A 203 17.05 3.06 -16.00
C ARG A 203 17.73 1.72 -15.73
N LEU A 204 17.91 0.90 -16.77
CA LEU A 204 18.92 -0.14 -16.73
C LEU A 204 20.13 0.67 -16.28
N LYS A 205 20.50 0.65 -14.98
CA LYS A 205 21.75 1.19 -14.47
C LYS A 205 22.71 0.60 -15.43
N GLY A 206 23.20 1.43 -16.37
CA GLY A 206 23.69 0.96 -17.67
C GLY A 206 24.44 -0.29 -17.34
N SER A 207 23.81 -1.44 -17.60
CA SER A 207 24.36 -2.70 -17.11
C SER A 207 25.80 -2.62 -17.56
N GLY A 208 26.73 -3.03 -16.71
CA GLY A 208 28.15 -2.92 -17.01
C GLY A 208 28.44 -3.06 -18.49
N LEU A 209 27.76 -3.93 -19.26
CA LEU A 209 27.48 -3.81 -20.72
C LEU A 209 27.94 -2.54 -21.49
N PHE A 210 27.65 -1.27 -21.13
CA PHE A 210 28.26 -0.14 -21.88
C PHE A 210 29.69 0.24 -21.42
N GLU A 211 30.03 0.02 -20.15
CA GLU A 211 31.38 0.21 -19.59
C GLU A 211 32.28 -1.04 -19.72
N GLU A 212 31.73 -2.25 -19.52
CA GLU A 212 32.32 -3.58 -19.72
C GLU A 212 32.42 -3.97 -21.21
N CYS A 213 31.52 -3.49 -22.07
CA CYS A 213 31.73 -3.56 -23.53
C CYS A 213 32.22 -2.21 -24.03
N THR A 214 33.41 -1.79 -23.58
CA THR A 214 34.19 -0.70 -24.20
C THR A 214 34.33 -0.89 -25.73
N ASN A 215 34.19 -2.14 -26.21
CA ASN A 215 34.20 -2.50 -27.61
C ASN A 215 32.90 -2.21 -28.36
N LEU A 216 31.72 -2.17 -27.72
CA LEU A 216 30.46 -2.03 -28.47
C LEU A 216 30.28 -0.62 -29.02
N SER A 217 30.57 0.41 -28.22
CA SER A 217 30.54 1.80 -28.67
C SER A 217 31.57 2.08 -29.77
N VAL A 218 32.77 1.49 -29.65
CA VAL A 218 33.82 1.55 -30.68
C VAL A 218 33.45 0.74 -31.93
N TYR A 219 32.80 -0.41 -31.77
CA TYR A 219 32.35 -1.26 -32.88
C TYR A 219 31.21 -0.60 -33.66
N VAL A 220 30.25 0.02 -32.97
CA VAL A 220 29.17 0.81 -33.58
C VAL A 220 29.75 2.03 -34.29
N ALA A 221 30.62 2.82 -33.65
CA ALA A 221 31.26 3.97 -34.29
C ALA A 221 32.11 3.57 -35.53
N ARG A 222 32.76 2.40 -35.49
CA ARG A 222 33.53 1.86 -36.63
C ARG A 222 32.64 1.32 -37.74
N GLY A 223 31.49 0.75 -37.39
CA GLY A 223 30.45 0.34 -38.33
C GLY A 223 29.80 1.53 -39.03
N GLU A 224 29.51 2.61 -38.29
CA GLU A 224 28.97 3.86 -38.82
C GLU A 224 29.94 4.59 -39.76
N ALA A 225 31.25 4.42 -39.56
CA ALA A 225 32.28 4.95 -40.44
C ALA A 225 32.43 4.17 -41.76
N TRP A 226 31.78 3.00 -41.93
CA TRP A 226 31.87 2.22 -43.16
C TRP A 226 30.95 2.80 -44.25
N PRO A 227 31.48 3.08 -45.47
CA PRO A 227 30.66 3.58 -46.58
C PRO A 227 29.51 2.65 -46.98
N ALA A 228 29.63 1.35 -46.68
CA ALA A 228 28.56 0.38 -46.92
C ALA A 228 27.39 0.54 -45.94
N TYR A 229 27.67 0.81 -44.66
CA TYR A 229 26.66 1.04 -43.64
C TYR A 229 25.88 2.32 -43.92
N LYS A 230 26.57 3.42 -44.23
CA LYS A 230 25.92 4.69 -44.60
C LYS A 230 25.01 4.54 -45.82
N ARG A 231 25.46 3.82 -46.85
CA ARG A 231 24.62 3.51 -48.04
C ARG A 231 23.39 2.68 -47.70
N ALA A 232 23.52 1.69 -46.83
CA ALA A 232 22.39 0.85 -46.40
C ALA A 232 21.39 1.65 -45.57
N PHE A 233 21.89 2.50 -44.65
CA PHE A 233 21.07 3.38 -43.83
C PHE A 233 20.35 4.44 -44.68
N ASP A 234 21.05 5.10 -45.60
CA ASP A 234 20.46 6.09 -46.52
C ASP A 234 19.38 5.44 -47.42
N ALA A 235 19.61 4.20 -47.88
CA ALA A 235 18.62 3.45 -48.65
C ALA A 235 17.37 3.10 -47.82
N GLN A 236 17.53 2.66 -46.57
CA GLN A 236 16.41 2.39 -45.67
C GLN A 236 15.66 3.66 -45.30
N LEU A 237 16.36 4.76 -45.04
CA LEU A 237 15.78 6.05 -44.71
C LEU A 237 14.96 6.61 -45.88
N ALA A 238 15.43 6.44 -47.12
CA ALA A 238 14.70 6.82 -48.33
C ALA A 238 13.41 5.99 -48.51
N VAL A 239 13.46 4.68 -48.25
CA VAL A 239 12.25 3.83 -48.27
C VAL A 239 11.25 4.25 -47.20
N PHE A 240 11.73 4.54 -46.00
CA PHE A 240 10.88 4.95 -44.88
C PHE A 240 10.22 6.32 -45.10
N THR A 241 10.99 7.31 -45.60
CA THR A 241 10.44 8.64 -45.92
C THR A 241 9.48 8.60 -47.10
N ALA A 242 9.74 7.78 -48.13
CA ALA A 242 8.80 7.55 -49.22
C ALA A 242 7.49 6.87 -48.77
N ALA A 243 7.57 5.96 -47.80
CA ALA A 243 6.39 5.32 -47.21
C ALA A 243 5.58 6.24 -46.28
N SER A 244 6.22 7.29 -45.74
CA SER A 244 5.60 8.24 -44.80
C SER A 244 4.97 9.48 -45.48
N SER A 245 5.18 9.64 -46.78
CA SER A 245 4.68 10.77 -47.58
C SER A 245 3.64 10.36 -48.64
N GLY A 246 3.06 9.17 -48.49
CA GLY A 246 1.94 8.65 -49.27
C GLY A 246 0.67 8.49 -48.45
#